data_AF-A0A4Z0PG18-F1
#
_entry.id   AF-A0A4Z0PG18-F1
#
_cell.length_a   1.000
_cell.length_b   1.000
_cell.length_c   1.000
_cell.angle_alpha   90.00
_cell.angle_beta   90.00
_cell.angle_gamma   90.00
#
_symmetry.space_group_name_H-M   'P 1'
#
loop_
_entity.id
_entity.type
_entity.pdbx_description
1 polymer ?
#
loop_
_entity_poly.entity_id
_entity_poly.type
_entity_poly.pdbx_seq_one_letter_code
_entity_poly.pdbx_strand_id
1 'polypeptide(L)'
;MRKIVTAVVCLLSTAAVAQQPSPTPTPAVPQLYRASATKVNALVHTKLDVRFDYAKRYLYGKAWLTLKPYAYATDSLRLDAKGMDI
;
A
#
# COMPACT_ATOMS: atom_id res chain seq x y z
N MET A 1 36.91 -59.38 33.08
CA MET A 1 35.94 -58.26 33.19
C MET A 1 36.60 -56.87 33.09
N ARG A 2 37.66 -56.70 32.28
CA ARG A 2 38.46 -55.45 32.22
C ARG A 2 38.43 -54.75 30.85
N LYS A 3 37.79 -55.37 29.85
CA LYS A 3 37.66 -54.86 28.47
C LYS A 3 36.33 -54.16 28.17
N ILE A 4 35.36 -54.26 29.09
CA ILE A 4 34.03 -53.66 28.93
C ILE A 4 34.03 -52.18 29.36
N VAL A 5 34.89 -51.81 30.33
CA VAL A 5 34.97 -50.44 30.86
C VAL A 5 35.57 -49.47 29.82
N THR A 6 36.51 -49.92 28.99
CA THR A 6 37.19 -49.06 28.01
C THR A 6 36.31 -48.69 26.81
N ALA A 7 35.28 -49.48 26.51
CA ALA A 7 34.37 -49.22 25.38
C ALA A 7 33.30 -48.16 25.71
N VAL A 8 32.98 -47.96 26.99
CA VAL A 8 31.95 -47.00 27.42
C VAL A 8 32.50 -45.57 27.49
N VAL A 9 33.79 -45.40 27.77
CA VAL A 9 34.42 -44.07 27.88
C VAL A 9 34.58 -43.38 26.52
N CYS A 10 34.71 -44.12 25.42
CA CYS A 10 34.83 -43.53 24.08
C CYS A 10 33.51 -43.04 23.45
N LEU A 11 32.34 -43.45 23.97
CA LEU A 11 31.04 -42.98 23.45
C LEU A 11 30.58 -41.64 24.05
N LEU A 12 31.21 -41.15 25.12
CA LEU A 12 30.82 -39.90 25.78
C LEU A 12 31.48 -38.65 25.16
N SER A 13 32.50 -38.80 24.33
CA SER A 13 33.30 -37.67 23.82
C SER A 13 32.78 -37.04 22.53
N THR A 14 31.78 -37.60 21.86
CA THR A 14 31.27 -37.08 20.56
C THR A 14 30.07 -36.14 20.67
N ALA A 15 29.54 -35.89 21.87
CA ALA A 15 28.38 -35.01 22.05
C ALA A 15 28.71 -33.50 22.16
N ALA A 16 29.99 -33.11 22.12
CA ALA A 16 30.40 -31.74 22.45
C ALA A 16 30.46 -30.76 21.25
N VAL A 17 30.13 -31.18 20.03
CA VAL A 17 30.21 -30.29 18.85
C VAL A 17 28.98 -30.41 17.96
N ALA A 18 27.84 -29.83 18.36
CA ALA A 18 26.70 -29.68 17.43
C ALA A 18 25.62 -28.67 17.86
N GLN A 19 25.95 -27.47 18.37
CA GLN A 19 24.97 -26.38 18.43
C GLN A 19 25.64 -25.05 18.08
N GLN A 20 25.80 -24.80 16.79
CA GLN A 20 26.01 -23.44 16.30
C GLN A 20 24.69 -22.69 16.48
N PRO A 21 24.64 -21.56 17.21
CA PRO A 21 23.42 -20.79 17.35
C PRO A 21 22.91 -20.42 15.95
N SER A 22 21.69 -20.84 15.63
CA SER A 22 21.00 -20.47 14.40
C SER A 22 21.00 -18.93 14.29
N PRO A 23 21.24 -18.35 13.11
CA PRO A 23 21.08 -16.91 12.95
C PRO A 23 19.65 -16.55 13.35
N THR A 24 19.50 -15.79 14.43
CA THR A 24 18.21 -15.25 14.87
C THR A 24 17.60 -14.55 13.65
N PRO A 25 16.40 -14.94 13.20
CA PRO A 25 15.76 -14.23 12.10
C PRO A 25 15.60 -12.78 12.52
N THR A 26 16.31 -11.88 11.84
CA THR A 26 16.17 -10.44 12.03
C THR A 26 14.68 -10.11 11.96
N PRO A 27 14.09 -9.45 12.97
CA PRO A 27 12.68 -9.10 12.92
C PRO A 27 12.43 -8.34 11.62
N ALA A 28 11.56 -8.86 10.77
CA ALA A 28 11.19 -8.20 9.53
C ALA A 28 10.64 -6.81 9.90
N VAL A 29 11.32 -5.76 9.46
CA VAL A 29 10.86 -4.38 9.66
C VAL A 29 9.46 -4.29 9.03
N PRO A 30 8.41 -3.95 9.80
CA PRO A 30 7.06 -3.86 9.26
C PRO A 30 7.06 -2.80 8.16
N GLN A 31 6.70 -3.21 6.95
CA GLN A 31 6.55 -2.28 5.84
C GLN A 31 5.37 -1.35 6.16
N LEU A 32 5.65 -0.07 6.38
CA LEU A 32 4.62 0.92 6.69
C LEU A 32 3.69 1.09 5.47
N TYR A 33 2.41 0.78 5.66
CA TYR A 33 1.40 0.97 4.62
C TYR A 33 1.26 2.45 4.26
N ARG A 34 1.39 2.77 2.97
CA ARG A 34 1.23 4.11 2.41
C ARG A 34 -0.04 4.16 1.56
N ALA A 35 -1.17 4.41 2.21
CA ALA A 35 -2.47 4.50 1.55
C ALA A 35 -2.51 5.64 0.54
N SER A 36 -3.18 5.41 -0.59
CA SER A 36 -3.61 6.48 -1.50
C SER A 36 -4.99 6.99 -1.09
N ALA A 37 -5.36 8.17 -1.60
CA ALA A 37 -6.71 8.70 -1.40
C ALA A 37 -7.77 7.77 -2.02
N THR A 38 -8.85 7.55 -1.29
CA THR A 38 -9.98 6.73 -1.76
C THR A 38 -10.62 7.35 -3.00
N LYS A 39 -10.81 6.54 -4.05
CA LYS A 39 -11.48 6.95 -5.28
C LYS A 39 -12.84 6.29 -5.37
N VAL A 40 -13.90 7.09 -5.38
CA VAL A 40 -15.30 6.60 -5.49
C VAL A 40 -15.72 6.55 -6.96
N ASN A 41 -15.50 7.65 -7.70
CA ASN A 41 -15.81 7.76 -9.12
C ASN A 41 -14.51 7.99 -9.89
N ALA A 42 -14.42 7.39 -11.08
CA ALA A 42 -13.36 7.64 -12.04
C ALA A 42 -13.87 8.62 -13.10
N LEU A 43 -13.16 9.76 -13.23
CA LEU A 43 -13.33 10.67 -14.35
C LEU A 43 -12.72 10.05 -15.61
N VAL A 44 -13.53 9.88 -16.65
CA VAL A 44 -13.13 9.29 -17.93
C VAL A 44 -12.81 10.37 -18.95
N HIS A 45 -13.67 11.39 -19.04
CA HIS A 45 -13.50 12.49 -19.98
C HIS A 45 -14.06 13.79 -19.42
N THR A 46 -13.45 14.90 -19.82
CA THR A 46 -13.91 16.25 -19.51
C THR A 46 -13.90 17.06 -20.78
N LYS A 47 -15.03 17.72 -21.05
CA LYS A 47 -15.13 18.76 -22.07
C LYS A 47 -15.48 20.07 -21.39
N LEU A 48 -14.74 21.12 -21.73
CA LEU A 48 -14.95 22.47 -21.25
C LEU A 48 -15.28 23.37 -22.44
N ASP A 49 -16.37 24.11 -22.32
CA ASP A 49 -16.70 25.23 -23.20
C ASP A 49 -16.62 26.49 -22.36
N VAL A 50 -15.56 27.28 -22.56
CA VAL A 50 -15.20 28.36 -21.65
C VAL A 50 -14.86 29.63 -22.40
N ARG A 51 -15.15 30.76 -21.75
CA ARG A 51 -14.81 32.10 -22.20
C ARG A 51 -14.24 32.91 -21.05
N PHE A 52 -13.04 33.45 -21.29
CA PHE A 52 -12.33 34.28 -20.32
C PHE A 52 -12.82 35.73 -20.39
N ASP A 53 -13.10 36.31 -19.22
CA ASP A 53 -13.31 37.75 -19.03
C ASP A 53 -12.16 38.28 -18.17
N TYR A 54 -11.11 38.75 -18.84
CA TYR A 54 -9.88 39.22 -18.18
C TYR A 54 -10.10 40.50 -17.37
N ALA A 55 -11.05 41.36 -17.77
CA ALA A 55 -11.35 42.60 -17.05
C ALA A 55 -11.94 42.30 -15.66
N LYS A 56 -12.83 41.30 -15.58
CA LYS A 56 -13.41 40.83 -14.31
C LYS A 56 -12.61 39.73 -13.63
N ARG A 57 -11.63 39.15 -14.33
CA ARG A 57 -10.85 37.97 -13.90
C ARG A 57 -11.75 36.75 -13.69
N TYR A 58 -12.76 36.61 -14.54
CA TYR A 58 -13.77 35.55 -14.46
C TYR A 58 -13.60 34.55 -15.60
N LEU A 59 -14.03 33.32 -15.34
CA LEU A 59 -14.12 32.24 -16.32
C LEU A 59 -15.58 31.80 -16.40
N TYR A 60 -16.25 32.16 -17.49
CA TYR A 60 -17.62 31.71 -17.74
C TYR A 60 -17.58 30.46 -18.59
N GLY A 61 -18.50 29.52 -18.36
CA GLY A 61 -18.56 28.34 -19.22
C GLY A 61 -19.45 27.23 -18.70
N LYS A 62 -19.36 26.11 -19.40
CA LYS A 62 -20.03 24.85 -19.07
C LYS A 62 -18.99 23.72 -19.06
N ALA A 63 -19.18 22.79 -18.12
CA ALA A 63 -18.39 21.58 -18.02
C ALA A 63 -19.29 20.37 -18.28
N TRP A 64 -18.85 19.47 -19.17
CA TRP A 64 -19.44 18.14 -19.34
C TRP A 64 -18.45 17.10 -18.84
N LEU A 65 -18.90 16.26 -17.90
CA LEU A 65 -18.09 15.25 -17.25
C LEU A 65 -18.64 13.86 -17.62
N THR A 66 -17.77 12.99 -18.13
CA THR A 66 -18.06 11.56 -18.29
C THR A 66 -17.40 10.81 -17.14
N LEU A 67 -18.21 10.20 -16.28
CA LEU A 67 -17.73 9.49 -15.09
C LEU A 67 -18.22 8.04 -15.10
N LYS A 68 -17.48 7.18 -14.39
CA LYS A 68 -17.91 5.82 -14.06
C LYS A 68 -17.62 5.52 -12.58
N PRO A 69 -18.39 4.63 -11.93
CA PRO A 69 -18.02 4.16 -10.60
C PRO A 69 -16.64 3.47 -10.64
N TYR A 70 -15.82 3.66 -9.60
CA TYR A 70 -14.45 3.12 -9.59
C TYR A 70 -14.40 1.65 -9.13
N ALA A 71 -15.08 1.32 -8.04
CA ALA A 71 -15.07 -0.04 -7.45
C ALA A 71 -16.47 -0.65 -7.35
N TYR A 72 -17.44 0.11 -6.86
CA TYR A 72 -18.82 -0.34 -6.66
C TYR A 72 -19.80 0.63 -7.30
N ALA A 73 -21.03 0.19 -7.57
CA ALA A 73 -22.09 1.08 -8.05
C ALA A 73 -22.31 2.23 -7.04
N THR A 74 -22.47 3.44 -7.57
CA THR A 74 -22.69 4.66 -6.78
C THR A 74 -23.91 5.39 -7.31
N ASP A 75 -24.69 6.00 -6.41
CA ASP A 75 -25.88 6.80 -6.71
C ASP A 75 -25.58 8.31 -6.68
N SER A 76 -24.39 8.69 -6.20
CA SER A 76 -24.02 10.07 -5.93
C SER A 76 -22.65 10.43 -6.49
N LEU A 77 -22.46 11.73 -6.70
CA LEU A 77 -21.23 12.33 -7.19
C LEU A 77 -20.91 13.55 -6.33
N ARG A 78 -19.67 13.63 -5.85
CA ARG A 78 -19.15 14.80 -5.12
C ARG A 78 -18.17 15.55 -6.01
N LEU A 79 -18.43 16.84 -6.23
CA LEU A 79 -17.56 17.75 -6.97
C LEU A 79 -17.07 18.86 -6.04
N ASP A 80 -15.83 19.30 -6.25
CA ASP A 80 -15.30 20.50 -5.61
C ASP A 80 -15.63 21.72 -6.48
N ALA A 81 -16.26 22.72 -5.88
CA ALA A 81 -16.74 23.91 -6.57
C ALA A 81 -16.33 25.21 -5.84
N LYS A 82 -15.11 25.25 -5.32
CA LYS A 82 -14.60 26.44 -4.64
C LYS A 82 -14.54 27.66 -5.58
N GLY A 83 -15.24 28.74 -5.21
CA GLY A 83 -15.25 29.98 -5.98
C GLY A 83 -16.06 29.89 -7.28
N MET A 84 -16.96 28.91 -7.40
CA MET A 84 -17.90 28.78 -8.50
C MET A 84 -19.30 29.24 -8.08
N ASP A 85 -19.99 29.89 -9.01
CA ASP A 85 -21.43 30.19 -8.93
C ASP A 85 -22.16 29.22 -9.88
N ILE A 86 -23.14 28.47 -9.39
CA ILE A 86 -23.75 27.30 -10.07
C ILE A 86 -25.26 27.44 -10.17
#